data_AF-A0A4P7KYF5-F1
#
_entry.id   AF-A0A4P7KYF5-F1
#
_cell.length_a   1.000
_cell.length_b   1.000
_cell.length_c   1.000
_cell.angle_alpha   90.00
_cell.angle_beta   90.00
_cell.angle_gamma   90.00
#
_symmetry.space_group_name_H-M   'P 1'
#
loop_
_entity.id
_entity.type
_entity.pdbx_description
1 polymer ?
#
loop_
_entity_poly.entity_id
_entity_poly.type
_entity_poly.pdbx_seq_one_letter_code
_entity_poly.pdbx_strand_id
1 'polypeptide(L)'
;MARRYHIFYPKQNIELQQRIRENYLLISQVPFKRYLDQDYRTNRLFFPERNATMSALSEATIIVEASDTSGTLTQARAALDQGRKLFILDSCFKNSTISWPEKYEARGAIRVKNYQDIKDNL
;
A
#
# COMPACT_ATOMS: atom_id res chain seq x y z
N MET A 1 -7.41 5.39 -35.07
CA MET A 1 -8.37 4.86 -34.07
C MET A 1 -7.58 4.30 -32.88
N ALA A 2 -7.25 5.15 -31.90
CA ALA A 2 -6.45 4.72 -30.74
C ALA A 2 -7.35 3.88 -29.81
N ARG A 3 -7.10 2.57 -29.72
CA ARG A 3 -7.78 1.70 -28.75
C ARG A 3 -7.44 2.20 -27.35
N ARG A 4 -8.46 2.68 -26.64
CA ARG A 4 -8.36 3.18 -25.27
C ARG A 4 -8.32 1.97 -24.34
N TYR A 5 -7.13 1.37 -24.16
CA TYR A 5 -7.00 0.21 -23.26
C TYR A 5 -7.07 0.69 -21.80
N HIS A 6 -8.26 0.74 -21.23
CA HIS A 6 -8.40 0.99 -19.80
C HIS A 6 -8.26 -0.32 -19.04
N ILE A 7 -7.14 -0.47 -18.34
CA ILE A 7 -6.86 -1.65 -17.53
C ILE A 7 -7.35 -1.36 -16.11
N PHE A 8 -8.42 -2.04 -15.72
CA PHE A 8 -8.96 -1.95 -14.37
C PHE A 8 -8.56 -3.18 -13.57
N TYR A 9 -8.03 -2.96 -12.36
CA TYR A 9 -7.73 -4.04 -11.45
C TYR A 9 -7.89 -3.59 -9.99
N PRO A 10 -8.57 -4.39 -9.13
CA PRO A 10 -9.37 -5.56 -9.50
C PRO A 10 -10.63 -5.15 -10.28
N LYS A 11 -11.22 -6.07 -11.06
CA LYS A 11 -12.41 -5.77 -11.90
C LYS A 11 -13.60 -5.25 -11.10
N GLN A 12 -13.73 -5.71 -9.86
CA GLN A 12 -14.78 -5.30 -8.94
C GLN A 12 -14.72 -3.80 -8.61
N ASN A 13 -13.57 -3.15 -8.79
CA ASN A 13 -13.36 -1.75 -8.45
C ASN A 13 -13.40 -0.82 -9.67
N ILE A 14 -13.94 -1.25 -10.82
CA ILE A 14 -14.00 -0.43 -12.05
C ILE A 14 -14.65 0.93 -11.77
N GLU A 15 -15.83 0.96 -11.16
CA GLU A 15 -16.56 2.20 -10.88
C GLU A 15 -15.77 3.14 -9.96
N LEU A 16 -15.17 2.59 -8.89
CA LEU A 16 -14.33 3.36 -7.98
C LEU A 16 -13.11 3.96 -8.70
N GLN A 17 -12.42 3.16 -9.50
CA GLN A 17 -11.25 3.62 -10.23
C GLN A 17 -11.60 4.67 -11.29
N GLN A 18 -12.77 4.56 -11.93
CA GLN A 18 -13.28 5.59 -12.83
C GLN A 18 -13.54 6.90 -12.09
N ARG A 19 -14.22 6.85 -10.94
CA ARG A 19 -14.47 8.03 -10.11
C ARG A 19 -13.17 8.70 -9.65
N ILE A 20 -12.17 7.92 -9.22
CA ILE A 20 -10.85 8.42 -8.84
C ILE A 20 -10.15 9.08 -10.04
N ARG A 21 -10.18 8.45 -11.21
CA ARG A 21 -9.57 9.00 -12.44
C ARG A 21 -10.20 10.33 -12.87
N GLU A 22 -11.51 10.48 -12.72
CA GLU A 22 -12.25 11.65 -13.21
C GLU A 22 -12.18 12.84 -12.25
N ASN A 23 -12.17 12.57 -10.94
CA ASN A 23 -12.33 13.61 -9.92
C ASN A 23 -11.09 13.79 -9.04
N TYR A 24 -10.10 12.90 -9.15
CA TYR A 24 -8.91 12.87 -8.30
C TYR A 24 -7.67 12.48 -9.13
N LEU A 25 -6.64 11.93 -8.47
CA LEU A 25 -5.38 11.54 -9.10
C LEU A 25 -5.18 10.02 -9.05
N LEU A 26 -4.82 9.44 -10.19
CA LEU A 26 -4.44 8.04 -10.34
C LEU A 26 -3.03 7.95 -10.93
N ILE A 27 -2.09 7.37 -10.20
CA ILE A 27 -0.69 7.23 -10.59
C ILE A 27 -0.37 5.76 -10.86
N SER A 28 0.42 5.49 -11.91
CA SER A 28 0.99 4.17 -12.18
C SER A 28 2.41 4.31 -12.72
N GLN A 29 3.32 3.51 -12.20
CA GLN A 29 4.70 3.40 -12.69
C GLN A 29 4.89 2.30 -13.75
N VAL A 30 3.84 1.49 -14.01
CA VAL A 30 3.97 0.40 -14.99
C VAL A 30 3.82 0.97 -16.40
N PRO A 31 4.79 0.77 -17.30
CA PRO A 31 4.66 1.20 -18.68
C PRO A 31 3.44 0.53 -19.33
N PHE A 32 2.53 1.35 -19.86
CA PHE A 32 1.24 0.92 -20.40
C PHE A 32 1.35 -0.22 -21.43
N LYS A 33 2.34 -0.15 -22.33
CA LYS A 33 2.60 -1.17 -23.34
C LYS A 33 3.04 -2.51 -22.71
N ARG A 34 3.85 -2.45 -21.66
CA ARG A 34 4.40 -3.63 -20.97
C ARG A 34 3.34 -4.39 -20.18
N TYR A 35 2.35 -3.71 -19.61
CA TYR A 35 1.24 -4.39 -18.91
C TYR A 35 0.29 -5.09 -19.89
N LEU A 36 0.07 -4.52 -21.09
CA LEU A 36 -0.82 -5.09 -22.11
C LEU A 36 -0.23 -6.32 -22.81
N ASP A 37 1.09 -6.32 -23.00
CA ASP A 37 1.79 -7.39 -23.71
C ASP A 37 2.19 -8.57 -22.79
N GLN A 38 1.98 -8.46 -21.46
CA GLN A 38 2.40 -9.45 -20.47
C GLN A 38 1.23 -10.20 -19.81
N ASP A 39 1.42 -11.50 -19.58
CA ASP A 39 0.47 -12.36 -18.86
C ASP A 39 0.19 -11.81 -17.44
N TYR A 40 -1.06 -11.93 -16.98
CA TYR A 40 -1.51 -11.43 -15.67
C TYR A 40 -0.69 -11.97 -14.49
N ARG A 41 -0.06 -13.15 -14.62
CA ARG A 41 0.85 -13.72 -13.62
C ARG A 41 2.12 -12.89 -13.47
N THR A 42 2.63 -12.35 -14.57
CA THR A 42 3.77 -11.43 -14.60
C THR A 42 3.41 -10.09 -13.97
N ASN A 43 2.17 -9.63 -14.16
CA ASN A 43 1.70 -8.35 -13.62
C ASN A 43 1.66 -8.30 -12.08
N ARG A 44 1.61 -9.46 -11.41
CA ARG A 44 1.71 -9.53 -9.95
C ARG A 44 3.06 -9.04 -9.40
N LEU A 45 4.11 -9.09 -10.23
CA LEU A 45 5.44 -8.60 -9.87
C LEU A 45 5.50 -7.08 -9.72
N PHE A 46 4.51 -6.34 -10.23
CA PHE A 46 4.44 -4.89 -10.05
C PHE A 46 3.84 -4.46 -8.71
N PHE A 47 3.21 -5.36 -7.94
CA PHE A 47 2.60 -4.97 -6.66
C PHE A 47 3.62 -4.49 -5.62
N PRO A 48 4.79 -5.16 -5.42
CA PRO A 48 5.83 -4.66 -4.53
C PRO A 48 6.32 -3.25 -4.91
N GLU A 49 6.61 -3.02 -6.18
CA GLU A 49 7.08 -1.72 -6.64
C GLU A 49 6.01 -0.64 -6.45
N ARG A 50 4.74 -0.97 -6.75
CA ARG A 50 3.59 -0.07 -6.51
C ARG A 50 3.50 0.31 -5.04
N ASN A 51 3.64 -0.67 -4.14
CA ASN A 51 3.58 -0.45 -2.70
C ASN A 51 4.71 0.48 -2.24
N ALA A 52 5.93 0.30 -2.75
CA ALA A 52 7.07 1.17 -2.44
C ALA A 52 6.85 2.61 -2.94
N THR A 53 6.21 2.80 -4.09
CA THR A 53 5.82 4.13 -4.58
C THR A 53 4.75 4.77 -3.71
N MET A 54 3.76 3.99 -3.24
CA MET A 54 2.73 4.50 -2.33
C MET A 54 3.33 5.06 -1.04
N SER A 55 4.28 4.35 -0.42
CA SER A 55 4.98 4.89 0.77
C SER A 55 5.88 6.07 0.43
N ALA A 56 6.55 6.06 -0.72
CA ALA A 56 7.44 7.15 -1.10
C ALA A 56 6.71 8.49 -1.30
N LEU A 57 5.49 8.43 -1.84
CA LEU A 57 4.62 9.58 -2.08
C LEU A 57 3.87 10.06 -0.83
N SER A 58 3.82 9.25 0.23
CA SER A 58 3.14 9.62 1.47
C SER A 58 4.13 10.09 2.54
N GLU A 59 3.66 10.95 3.44
CA GLU A 59 4.41 11.34 4.64
C GLU A 59 4.46 10.19 5.66
N ALA A 60 3.35 9.44 5.74
CA ALA A 60 3.20 8.30 6.61
C ALA A 60 2.39 7.17 5.93
N THR A 61 2.57 5.95 6.42
CA THR A 61 1.72 4.78 6.11
C THR A 61 1.05 4.30 7.40
N ILE A 62 -0.25 4.01 7.37
CA ILE A 62 -0.99 3.46 8.51
C ILE A 62 -1.46 2.05 8.16
N ILE A 63 -1.09 1.06 8.98
CA ILE A 63 -1.56 -0.32 8.83
C ILE A 63 -2.69 -0.57 9.83
N VAL A 64 -3.86 -0.85 9.28
CA VAL A 64 -5.07 -1.19 10.04
C VAL A 64 -5.08 -2.67 10.39
N GLU A 65 -4.83 -3.54 9.40
CA GLU A 65 -4.84 -4.99 9.51
C GLU A 65 -3.88 -5.64 8.50
N ALA A 66 -3.21 -6.73 8.90
CA ALA A 66 -2.40 -7.57 8.02
C ALA A 66 -2.10 -8.94 8.68
N SER A 67 -2.04 -10.01 7.89
CA SER A 67 -1.45 -11.29 8.31
C SER A 67 0.08 -11.27 8.20
N ASP A 68 0.76 -12.25 8.82
CA ASP A 68 2.23 -12.42 8.72
C ASP A 68 2.72 -12.64 7.27
N THR A 69 1.86 -13.09 6.36
CA THR A 69 2.16 -13.30 4.93
C THR A 69 1.61 -12.20 4.02
N SER A 70 1.04 -11.14 4.58
CA SER A 70 0.38 -10.08 3.82
C SER A 70 1.38 -9.24 3.00
N GLY A 71 1.00 -8.93 1.75
CA GLY A 71 1.75 -7.99 0.91
C GLY A 71 1.79 -6.56 1.47
N THR A 72 0.95 -6.23 2.44
CA THR A 72 1.02 -4.96 3.21
C THR A 72 2.38 -4.79 3.89
N LEU A 73 3.00 -5.88 4.34
CA LEU A 73 4.30 -5.82 5.03
C LEU A 73 5.44 -5.38 4.10
N THR A 74 5.29 -5.55 2.79
CA THR A 74 6.22 -4.99 1.81
C THR A 74 6.18 -3.47 1.82
N GLN A 75 4.98 -2.86 1.93
CA GLN A 75 4.84 -1.41 2.05
C GLN A 75 5.36 -0.91 3.41
N ALA A 76 5.10 -1.66 4.49
CA ALA A 76 5.60 -1.37 5.83
C ALA A 76 7.14 -1.25 5.83
N ARG A 77 7.81 -2.24 5.21
CA ARG A 77 9.26 -2.25 5.06
C ARG A 77 9.74 -1.07 4.22
N ALA A 78 9.14 -0.85 3.05
CA ALA A 78 9.52 0.25 2.17
C ALA A 78 9.37 1.61 2.86
N ALA A 79 8.31 1.83 3.64
CA ALA A 79 8.10 3.07 4.40
C ALA A 79 9.27 3.33 5.37
N LEU A 80 9.62 2.35 6.20
CA LEU A 80 10.74 2.50 7.14
C LEU A 80 12.08 2.69 6.42
N ASP A 81 12.35 1.90 5.38
CA ASP A 81 13.61 1.98 4.62
C ASP A 81 13.75 3.33 3.90
N GLN A 82 12.64 3.98 3.54
CA GLN A 82 12.59 5.33 2.95
C GLN A 82 12.60 6.46 4.00
N GLY A 83 12.67 6.14 5.29
CA GLY A 83 12.60 7.11 6.38
C GLY A 83 11.21 7.76 6.53
N ARG A 84 10.16 7.09 6.05
CA ARG A 84 8.76 7.52 6.21
C ARG A 84 8.18 6.97 7.51
N LYS A 85 7.20 7.69 8.08
CA LYS A 85 6.54 7.25 9.31
C LYS A 85 5.67 6.03 9.03
N LEU A 86 5.76 5.03 9.90
CA LEU A 86 4.91 3.84 9.85
C LEU A 86 4.09 3.77 11.14
N PHE A 87 2.78 3.91 11.00
CA PHE A 87 1.82 3.74 12.10
C PHE A 87 1.18 2.37 12.02
N ILE A 88 1.03 1.71 13.17
CA ILE A 88 0.39 0.41 13.29
C ILE A 88 -0.72 0.52 14.34
N LEU A 89 -1.94 0.14 13.98
CA LEU A 89 -3.03 0.15 14.96
C LEU A 89 -2.78 -0.84 16.10
N ASP A 90 -3.16 -0.43 17.30
CA ASP A 90 -3.12 -1.22 18.54
C ASP A 90 -3.83 -2.59 18.41
N SER A 91 -4.83 -2.70 17.55
CA SER A 91 -5.51 -3.95 17.21
C SER A 91 -4.57 -5.01 16.64
N CYS A 92 -3.55 -4.62 15.87
CA CYS A 92 -2.55 -5.53 15.33
C CYS A 92 -1.70 -6.13 16.45
N PHE A 93 -1.26 -5.32 17.42
CA PHE A 93 -0.48 -5.79 18.58
C PHE A 93 -1.29 -6.69 19.52
N LYS A 94 -2.60 -6.48 19.61
CA LYS A 94 -3.50 -7.32 20.40
C LYS A 94 -3.83 -8.66 19.73
N ASN A 95 -3.52 -8.82 18.45
CA ASN A 95 -3.79 -10.04 17.73
C ASN A 95 -2.65 -11.05 17.93
N SER A 96 -2.88 -12.04 18.79
CA SER A 96 -1.91 -13.10 19.11
C SER A 96 -1.60 -14.06 17.95
N THR A 97 -2.34 -13.99 16.84
CA THR A 97 -2.12 -14.84 15.65
C THR A 97 -1.08 -14.28 14.68
N ILE A 98 -0.57 -13.06 14.93
CA ILE A 98 0.43 -12.40 14.10
C ILE A 98 1.63 -11.97 14.94
N SER A 99 2.81 -11.96 14.32
CA SER A 99 4.08 -11.65 14.99
C SER A 99 4.77 -10.42 14.44
N TRP A 100 4.31 -9.89 13.30
CA TRP A 100 4.91 -8.76 12.64
C TRP A 100 4.84 -7.42 13.40
N PRO A 101 3.78 -7.05 14.16
CA PRO A 101 3.68 -5.69 14.72
C PRO A 101 4.87 -5.34 15.62
N GLU A 102 5.20 -6.22 16.56
CA GLU A 102 6.35 -6.10 17.47
C GLU A 102 7.68 -5.95 16.71
N LYS A 103 7.86 -6.71 15.62
CA LYS A 103 9.08 -6.65 14.78
C LYS A 103 9.24 -5.29 14.10
N TYR A 104 8.14 -4.65 13.72
CA TYR A 104 8.18 -3.33 13.08
C TYR A 104 8.25 -2.21 14.11
N GLU A 105 7.63 -2.36 15.28
CA GLU A 105 7.80 -1.42 16.41
C GLU A 105 9.27 -1.34 16.84
N ALA A 106 9.96 -2.48 16.98
CA ALA A 106 11.40 -2.52 17.25
C ALA A 106 12.27 -1.85 16.16
N ARG A 107 11.73 -1.65 14.96
CA ARG A 107 12.39 -0.93 13.84
C ARG A 107 11.99 0.55 13.75
N GLY A 108 11.20 1.05 14.70
CA GLY A 108 10.77 2.45 14.74
C GLY A 108 9.36 2.73 14.21
N ALA A 109 8.54 1.69 13.98
CA ALA A 109 7.11 1.91 13.76
C ALA A 109 6.42 2.38 15.05
N ILE A 110 5.37 3.17 14.89
CA ILE A 110 4.66 3.81 15.99
C ILE A 110 3.31 3.12 16.19
N ARG A 111 3.11 2.53 17.37
CA ARG A 111 1.82 1.98 17.78
C ARG A 111 0.83 3.11 18.09
N VAL A 112 -0.36 3.04 17.49
CA VAL A 112 -1.41 4.06 17.67
C VAL A 112 -2.74 3.41 18.08
N LYS A 113 -3.43 4.01 19.04
CA LYS A 113 -4.73 3.57 19.59
C LYS A 113 -5.88 4.39 19.04
N ASN A 114 -5.63 5.65 18.70
CA ASN A 114 -6.64 6.58 18.23
C ASN A 114 -6.03 7.62 17.26
N TYR A 115 -6.88 8.49 16.72
CA TYR A 115 -6.48 9.53 15.78
C TYR A 115 -5.50 10.56 16.39
N GLN A 116 -5.61 10.85 17.68
CA GLN A 116 -4.74 11.82 18.35
C GLN A 116 -3.29 11.33 18.35
N ASP A 117 -3.07 10.03 18.60
CA ASP A 117 -1.72 9.44 18.55
C ASP A 117 -1.05 9.63 17.17
N ILE A 118 -1.82 9.55 16.09
CA ILE A 118 -1.32 9.81 14.73
C ILE A 118 -0.96 11.29 14.59
N LYS A 119 -1.85 12.19 15.02
CA LYS A 119 -1.68 13.64 14.89
C LYS A 119 -0.47 14.16 15.67
N ASP A 120 -0.21 13.62 16.86
CA ASP A 120 0.92 14.03 17.70
C ASP A 120 2.26 13.54 17.18
N ASN A 121 2.23 12.53 16.29
CA ASN A 121 3.41 11.89 15.75
C ASN A 121 3.57 12.11 14.24
N LEU A 122 2.77 12.98 13.60
CA LEU A 122 2.99 13.48 12.24
C LEU A 122 3.92 14.69 12.31
#